data_AF-A0A951RD63-F1
#
_entry.id   AF-A0A951RD63-F1
#
_cell.length_a   1.000
_cell.length_b   1.000
_cell.length_c   1.000
_cell.angle_alpha   90.00
_cell.angle_beta   90.00
_cell.angle_gamma   90.00
#
_symmetry.space_group_name_H-M   'P 1'
#
loop_
_entity.id
_entity.type
_entity.pdbx_description
1 polymer ?
#
loop_
_entity_poly.entity_id
_entity_poly.type
_entity_poly.pdbx_seq_one_letter_code
_entity_poly.pdbx_strand_id
1 'polypeptide(L)'
;MNEGKKGFDRRKFIKTAGISGGVLALAGSAGAGLASGKHKESYTGWGRTAYGKDQFFNRKPFIVNNPTYEKVGESRRITYIEDLFKRNGELSRLLFAREGEVPLWTFEDGVEKLPEPLRAYYLEHPEALGEFRKSMQKSREQEENWKKYKHKYLLADAWSSAHASAIQGQGAFPPQPRGVPEESDFRGVNKEILQLKSPPHGSSLIKQITHSFGASLVGIARVKEDWVYQGYLRGVGKDEYEVPGHWKYAVVIAVPHEWDSMYANPTYGTSYDAYSKLRFIAGKLEVFLKEIGYAARSHVPPTSYEIAMPPLAIDAGLGEQGRHGVLITPELGANTRLAAVTTNMPLEPDKPIDIGIKKFCSKCKICAEECPGGAISFTDKPENVIRGYKRWNIDADKCFTIWNSVAASHARGCRVCLAVCPYSRKNNWIHKIVREVDPRDPTGIFSSAMLAMQKKFFSYPGGQEYLPPPDGDNLTFGEAPDWLLTEEWFNI
;
A
#
# COMPACT_ATOMS: atom_id res chain seq x y z
N MET A 1 2.61 -43.94 -68.77
CA MET A 1 3.03 -42.94 -67.76
C MET A 1 1.85 -42.70 -66.84
N ASN A 2 1.91 -43.22 -65.60
CA ASN A 2 0.90 -42.99 -64.58
C ASN A 2 1.47 -41.97 -63.59
N GLU A 3 1.09 -40.70 -63.71
CA GLU A 3 1.40 -39.67 -62.72
C GLU A 3 0.39 -39.75 -61.58
N GLY A 4 0.89 -40.12 -60.39
CA GLY A 4 0.09 -40.26 -59.18
C GLY A 4 -0.37 -38.90 -58.65
N LYS A 5 -1.69 -38.73 -58.53
CA LYS A 5 -2.31 -37.65 -57.74
C LYS A 5 -1.92 -37.81 -56.26
N LYS A 6 -1.02 -36.95 -55.76
CA LYS A 6 -0.76 -36.78 -54.33
C LYS A 6 -2.02 -36.21 -53.66
N GLY A 7 -2.71 -37.04 -52.87
CA GLY A 7 -3.85 -36.61 -52.06
C GLY A 7 -3.45 -35.60 -50.97
N PHE A 8 -4.25 -34.56 -50.82
CA PHE A 8 -4.09 -33.53 -49.78
C PHE A 8 -4.31 -34.12 -48.38
N ASP A 9 -3.26 -34.18 -47.56
CA ASP A 9 -3.33 -34.68 -46.19
C ASP A 9 -3.89 -33.61 -45.24
N ARG A 10 -5.20 -33.70 -44.99
CA ARG A 10 -5.93 -32.83 -44.05
C ARG A 10 -5.34 -32.83 -42.64
N ARG A 11 -4.78 -33.95 -42.13
CA ARG A 11 -4.17 -33.99 -40.79
C ARG A 11 -2.88 -33.20 -40.75
N LYS A 12 -2.07 -33.32 -41.80
CA LYS A 12 -0.83 -32.54 -41.93
C LYS A 12 -1.15 -31.05 -42.08
N PHE A 13 -2.16 -30.69 -42.88
CA PHE A 13 -2.62 -29.31 -43.01
C PHE A 13 -3.13 -28.73 -41.68
N ILE A 14 -3.99 -29.44 -40.93
CA ILE A 14 -4.50 -28.97 -39.63
C ILE A 14 -3.36 -28.83 -38.62
N LYS A 15 -2.40 -29.76 -38.57
CA LYS A 15 -1.22 -29.64 -37.70
C LYS A 15 -0.36 -28.44 -38.09
N THR A 16 -0.06 -28.26 -39.37
CA THR A 16 0.76 -27.14 -39.85
C THR A 16 0.04 -25.80 -39.66
N ALA A 17 -1.25 -25.72 -39.95
CA ALA A 17 -2.06 -24.53 -39.73
C ALA A 17 -2.24 -24.21 -38.24
N GLY A 18 -2.40 -25.23 -37.39
CA GLY A 18 -2.46 -25.07 -35.93
C GLY A 18 -1.12 -24.62 -35.34
N ILE A 19 0.00 -25.20 -35.80
CA ILE A 19 1.35 -24.76 -35.43
C ILE A 19 1.61 -23.33 -35.92
N SER A 20 1.29 -23.02 -37.17
CA SER A 20 1.50 -21.68 -37.75
C SER A 20 0.62 -20.64 -37.07
N GLY A 21 -0.64 -20.96 -36.77
CA GLY A 21 -1.55 -20.11 -36.00
C GLY A 21 -1.07 -19.91 -34.56
N GLY A 22 -0.55 -20.97 -33.92
CA GLY A 22 0.07 -20.88 -32.60
C GLY A 22 1.33 -20.02 -32.59
N VAL A 23 2.20 -20.16 -33.59
CA VAL A 23 3.41 -19.34 -33.77
C VAL A 23 3.06 -17.89 -34.04
N LEU A 24 2.08 -17.61 -34.90
CA LEU A 24 1.62 -16.25 -35.18
C LEU A 24 0.96 -15.60 -33.96
N ALA A 25 0.18 -16.37 -33.18
CA ALA A 25 -0.40 -15.90 -31.93
C ALA A 25 0.69 -15.61 -30.89
N LEU A 26 1.68 -16.49 -30.73
CA LEU A 26 2.82 -16.27 -29.84
C LEU A 26 3.68 -15.08 -30.27
N ALA A 27 3.95 -14.94 -31.57
CA ALA A 27 4.70 -13.80 -32.12
C ALA A 27 3.92 -12.49 -31.98
N GLY A 28 2.60 -12.52 -32.21
CA GLY A 28 1.72 -11.38 -31.98
C GLY A 28 1.64 -10.98 -30.51
N SER A 29 1.49 -11.95 -29.60
CA SER A 29 1.54 -11.72 -28.15
C SER A 29 2.90 -11.23 -27.68
N ALA A 30 4.00 -11.76 -28.22
CA ALA A 30 5.36 -11.29 -27.92
C ALA A 30 5.60 -9.87 -28.46
N GLY A 31 5.10 -9.57 -29.67
CA GLY A 31 5.17 -8.23 -30.27
C GLY A 31 4.35 -7.22 -29.47
N ALA A 32 3.12 -7.57 -29.08
CA ALA A 32 2.27 -6.75 -28.21
C ALA A 32 2.89 -6.60 -26.80
N GLY A 33 3.50 -7.65 -26.26
CA GLY A 33 4.21 -7.63 -24.99
C GLY A 33 5.45 -6.75 -25.01
N LEU A 34 6.24 -6.79 -26.10
CA LEU A 34 7.41 -5.95 -26.31
C LEU A 34 7.02 -4.49 -26.52
N ALA A 35 5.99 -4.24 -27.35
CA ALA A 35 5.46 -2.89 -27.56
C ALA A 35 4.91 -2.32 -26.26
N SER A 36 4.14 -3.10 -25.51
CA SER A 36 3.65 -2.70 -24.19
C SER A 36 4.82 -2.45 -23.24
N GLY A 37 5.76 -3.38 -23.09
CA GLY A 37 6.91 -3.24 -22.19
C GLY A 37 7.91 -2.14 -22.56
N LYS A 38 7.83 -1.52 -23.74
CA LYS A 38 8.69 -0.38 -24.13
C LYS A 38 7.97 0.96 -24.13
N HIS A 39 6.65 0.98 -24.23
CA HIS A 39 5.91 2.22 -24.47
C HIS A 39 5.57 2.96 -23.17
N LYS A 40 5.88 4.26 -23.07
CA LYS A 40 5.55 5.09 -21.89
C LYS A 40 4.07 4.97 -21.50
N GLU A 41 3.14 4.85 -22.47
CA GLU A 41 1.70 4.65 -22.18
C GLU A 41 1.29 3.31 -21.57
N SER A 42 2.16 2.31 -21.51
CA SER A 42 1.91 1.11 -20.70
C SER A 42 2.27 1.32 -19.23
N TYR A 43 3.07 2.36 -18.96
CA TYR A 43 3.52 2.83 -17.66
C TYR A 43 2.75 4.07 -17.19
N THR A 44 2.21 4.88 -18.11
CA THR A 44 1.22 5.94 -17.87
C THR A 44 -0.19 5.36 -18.02
N GLY A 45 -1.22 6.01 -17.46
CA GLY A 45 -2.44 5.31 -17.09
C GLY A 45 -3.66 6.16 -17.10
N TRP A 46 -4.78 5.47 -16.92
CA TRP A 46 -6.12 6.01 -16.99
C TRP A 46 -6.23 7.36 -16.28
N GLY A 47 -6.55 8.36 -17.10
CA GLY A 47 -6.75 9.77 -16.76
C GLY A 47 -7.55 10.51 -17.83
N ARG A 48 -8.34 9.81 -18.67
CA ARG A 48 -9.34 10.49 -19.50
C ARG A 48 -10.59 10.88 -18.69
N THR A 49 -10.83 10.25 -17.55
CA THR A 49 -11.92 10.63 -16.64
C THR A 49 -11.45 10.73 -15.19
N ALA A 50 -11.99 11.70 -14.46
CA ALA A 50 -11.59 12.01 -13.10
C ALA A 50 -11.83 10.82 -12.15
N TYR A 51 -10.85 10.53 -11.29
CA TYR A 51 -10.97 9.72 -10.07
C TYR A 51 -11.51 8.28 -10.23
N GLY A 52 -11.12 7.54 -11.27
CA GLY A 52 -11.41 6.10 -11.35
C GLY A 52 -12.82 5.74 -11.84
N LYS A 53 -13.52 6.69 -12.48
CA LYS A 53 -14.85 6.47 -13.09
C LYS A 53 -14.85 5.37 -14.16
N ASP A 54 -13.69 5.00 -14.68
CA ASP A 54 -13.44 3.94 -15.67
C ASP A 54 -12.87 2.65 -15.07
N GLN A 55 -12.64 2.60 -13.75
CA GLN A 55 -12.04 1.45 -13.05
C GLN A 55 -13.14 0.55 -12.47
N PHE A 56 -13.98 -0.01 -13.34
CA PHE A 56 -14.96 -1.01 -12.94
C PHE A 56 -14.36 -2.41 -12.92
N PHE A 57 -14.53 -3.12 -11.80
CA PHE A 57 -14.30 -4.55 -11.69
C PHE A 57 -15.56 -5.21 -11.13
N ASN A 58 -16.09 -6.22 -11.83
CA ASN A 58 -17.25 -6.95 -11.34
C ASN A 58 -16.85 -7.90 -10.21
N ARG A 59 -16.96 -7.45 -8.97
CA ARG A 59 -16.58 -8.20 -7.76
C ARG A 59 -17.49 -9.40 -7.46
N LYS A 60 -18.74 -9.41 -7.95
CA LYS A 60 -19.76 -10.41 -7.57
C LYS A 60 -19.31 -11.88 -7.69
N PRO A 61 -18.62 -12.30 -8.78
CA PRO A 61 -18.18 -13.69 -8.94
C PRO A 61 -17.09 -14.12 -7.95
N PHE A 62 -16.42 -13.17 -7.31
CA PHE A 62 -15.26 -13.40 -6.45
C PHE A 62 -15.60 -13.28 -4.96
N ILE A 63 -16.86 -12.98 -4.63
CA ILE A 63 -17.31 -12.84 -3.25
C ILE A 63 -17.17 -14.17 -2.53
N VAL A 64 -16.49 -14.15 -1.39
CA VAL A 64 -16.32 -15.28 -0.48
C VAL A 64 -16.90 -14.93 0.88
N ASN A 65 -17.33 -15.94 1.63
CA ASN A 65 -17.87 -15.73 2.98
C ASN A 65 -16.77 -15.50 4.02
N ASN A 66 -15.57 -16.02 3.78
CA ASN A 66 -14.43 -15.90 4.68
C ASN A 66 -13.33 -15.07 4.03
N PRO A 67 -12.69 -14.15 4.77
CA PRO A 67 -11.51 -13.42 4.31
C PRO A 67 -10.36 -14.33 3.88
N THR A 68 -9.48 -13.82 3.02
CA THR A 68 -8.37 -14.60 2.42
C THR A 68 -7.14 -14.74 3.32
N TYR A 69 -7.09 -14.02 4.45
CA TYR A 69 -6.08 -14.27 5.47
C TYR A 69 -6.36 -15.56 6.24
N GLU A 70 -5.31 -16.23 6.68
CA GLU A 70 -5.39 -17.56 7.30
C GLU A 70 -5.16 -17.44 8.82
N LYS A 71 -6.21 -17.65 9.61
CA LYS A 71 -6.11 -17.70 11.08
C LYS A 71 -5.69 -19.12 11.50
N VAL A 72 -4.57 -19.23 12.21
CA VAL A 72 -3.94 -20.51 12.60
C VAL A 72 -3.72 -20.64 14.10
N GLY A 73 -4.05 -19.61 14.89
CA GLY A 73 -3.90 -19.62 16.34
C GLY A 73 -4.71 -18.53 17.02
N GLU A 74 -4.46 -18.36 18.32
CA GLU A 74 -5.05 -17.28 19.11
C GLU A 74 -4.64 -15.92 18.56
N SER A 75 -5.62 -15.03 18.43
CA SER A 75 -5.37 -13.66 17.98
C SER A 75 -5.24 -12.75 19.18
N ARG A 76 -4.39 -11.74 19.01
CA ARG A 76 -4.26 -10.63 19.96
C ARG A 76 -4.19 -9.32 19.20
N ARG A 77 -4.53 -8.23 19.89
CA ARG A 77 -4.44 -6.87 19.35
C ARG A 77 -2.99 -6.44 19.15
N ILE A 78 -2.82 -5.38 18.35
CA ILE A 78 -1.51 -4.83 18.01
C ILE A 78 -1.03 -3.95 19.15
N THR A 79 0.11 -4.29 19.74
CA THR A 79 0.72 -3.49 20.80
C THR A 79 1.47 -2.30 20.20
N TYR A 80 1.68 -1.25 20.99
CA TYR A 80 2.38 -0.07 20.48
C TYR A 80 3.85 -0.35 20.15
N ILE A 81 4.49 -1.32 20.81
CA ILE A 81 5.91 -1.65 20.60
C ILE A 81 6.15 -2.39 19.27
N GLU A 82 5.11 -3.05 18.74
CA GLU A 82 5.10 -3.65 17.40
C GLU A 82 5.00 -2.58 16.29
N ASP A 83 4.54 -1.37 16.61
CA ASP A 83 4.53 -0.25 15.66
C ASP A 83 5.92 0.38 15.60
N LEU A 84 6.58 0.18 14.46
CA LEU A 84 7.93 0.69 14.19
C LEU A 84 8.09 2.17 14.53
N PHE A 85 7.14 3.02 14.15
CA PHE A 85 7.28 4.47 14.32
C PHE A 85 7.14 4.87 15.79
N LYS A 86 6.24 4.21 16.53
CA LYS A 86 6.11 4.42 17.97
C LYS A 86 7.35 3.92 18.70
N ARG A 87 7.80 2.70 18.42
CA ARG A 87 9.01 2.09 19.00
C ARG A 87 10.27 2.94 18.74
N ASN A 88 10.52 3.28 17.47
CA ASN A 88 11.69 4.08 17.09
C ASN A 88 11.63 5.48 17.69
N GLY A 89 10.43 6.05 17.82
CA GLY A 89 10.20 7.31 18.52
C GLY A 89 10.59 7.25 19.99
N GLU A 90 10.24 6.19 20.72
CA GLU A 90 10.67 5.99 22.11
C GLU A 90 12.18 5.82 22.23
N LEU A 91 12.78 4.97 21.40
CA LEU A 91 14.23 4.75 21.42
C LEU A 91 15.00 6.04 21.10
N SER A 92 14.52 6.83 20.15
CA SER A 92 15.12 8.13 19.79
C SER A 92 15.09 9.12 20.95
N ARG A 93 14.03 9.12 21.77
CA ARG A 93 13.95 10.01 22.96
C ARG A 93 14.95 9.64 24.05
N LEU A 94 15.35 8.37 24.14
CA LEU A 94 16.37 7.93 25.10
C LEU A 94 17.78 8.30 24.61
N LEU A 95 18.00 8.19 23.30
CA LEU A 95 19.29 8.47 22.64
C LEU A 95 19.61 9.95 22.49
N PHE A 96 18.59 10.77 22.18
CA PHE A 96 18.78 12.19 21.92
C PHE A 96 18.25 13.01 23.10
N ALA A 97 19.18 13.48 23.92
CA ALA A 97 18.89 14.37 25.03
C ALA A 97 18.42 15.74 24.56
N ARG A 98 17.64 16.44 25.39
CA ARG A 98 17.35 17.86 25.18
C ARG A 98 18.61 18.68 25.44
N GLU A 99 18.61 19.92 24.96
CA GLU A 99 19.72 20.84 25.17
C GLU A 99 20.03 21.00 26.67
N GLY A 100 21.27 20.70 27.06
CA GLY A 100 21.72 20.71 28.45
C GLY A 100 21.52 19.42 29.25
N GLU A 101 20.94 18.38 28.66
CA GLU A 101 20.77 17.05 29.28
C GLU A 101 21.74 16.01 28.69
N VAL A 102 21.92 14.89 29.39
CA VAL A 102 22.64 13.71 28.87
C VAL A 102 21.65 12.66 28.36
N PRO A 103 22.02 11.84 27.35
CA PRO A 103 21.16 10.74 26.91
C PRO A 103 20.81 9.80 28.06
N LEU A 104 19.57 9.33 28.10
CA LEU A 104 19.13 8.35 29.09
C LEU A 104 19.62 6.94 28.76
N TRP A 105 20.02 6.70 27.51
CA TRP A 105 20.59 5.44 27.04
C TRP A 105 21.43 5.66 25.79
N THR A 106 22.51 4.88 25.63
CA THR A 106 23.37 4.84 24.44
C THR A 106 23.55 3.41 23.94
N PHE A 107 24.09 3.21 22.73
CA PHE A 107 24.34 1.83 22.25
C PHE A 107 25.36 1.10 23.13
N GLU A 108 26.29 1.83 23.72
CA GLU A 108 27.35 1.34 24.60
C GLU A 108 26.79 0.84 25.95
N ASP A 109 25.62 1.33 26.36
CA ASP A 109 24.93 0.87 27.57
C ASP A 109 24.37 -0.55 27.47
N GLY A 110 24.17 -1.06 26.25
CA GLY A 110 23.60 -2.37 25.97
C GLY A 110 22.08 -2.43 26.16
N VAL A 111 21.46 -3.45 25.56
CA VAL A 111 20.00 -3.66 25.58
C VAL A 111 19.45 -3.77 27.00
N GLU A 112 20.27 -4.23 27.95
CA GLU A 112 19.82 -4.63 29.29
C GLU A 112 19.44 -3.44 30.17
N LYS A 113 19.97 -2.26 29.81
CA LYS A 113 19.67 -0.98 30.44
C LYS A 113 18.50 -0.24 29.79
N LEU A 114 17.90 -0.77 28.71
CA LEU A 114 16.68 -0.17 28.17
C LEU A 114 15.53 -0.29 29.17
N PRO A 115 14.62 0.69 29.23
CA PRO A 115 13.39 0.57 29.99
C PRO A 115 12.44 -0.45 29.33
N GLU A 116 11.58 -1.07 30.14
CA GLU A 116 10.46 -1.84 29.59
C GLU A 116 9.45 -0.92 28.90
N PRO A 117 8.78 -1.37 27.83
CA PRO A 117 8.89 -2.69 27.18
C PRO A 117 9.94 -2.78 26.05
N LEU A 118 10.77 -1.74 25.85
CA LEU A 118 11.78 -1.74 24.77
C LEU A 118 12.82 -2.83 24.96
N ARG A 119 13.25 -3.05 26.21
CA ARG A 119 14.21 -4.11 26.56
C ARG A 119 13.72 -5.49 26.15
N ALA A 120 12.51 -5.89 26.58
CA ALA A 120 11.93 -7.18 26.19
C ALA A 120 11.86 -7.34 24.66
N TYR A 121 11.41 -6.30 23.95
CA TYR A 121 11.33 -6.33 22.49
C TYR A 121 12.69 -6.56 21.81
N TYR A 122 13.72 -5.81 22.19
CA TYR A 122 15.03 -5.93 21.54
C TYR A 122 15.84 -7.15 22.00
N LEU A 123 15.50 -7.75 23.15
CA LEU A 123 16.00 -9.08 23.53
C LEU A 123 15.40 -10.19 22.65
N GLU A 124 14.12 -10.08 22.30
CA GLU A 124 13.44 -11.02 21.38
C GLU A 124 13.84 -10.79 19.90
N HIS A 125 14.16 -9.54 19.55
CA HIS A 125 14.48 -9.09 18.18
C HIS A 125 15.83 -8.35 18.12
N PRO A 126 16.97 -9.01 18.40
CA PRO A 126 18.27 -8.36 18.45
C PRO A 126 18.68 -7.69 17.13
N GLU A 127 18.25 -8.25 15.99
CA GLU A 127 18.50 -7.71 14.66
C GLU A 127 17.83 -6.35 14.43
N ALA A 128 16.67 -6.09 15.06
CA ALA A 128 15.93 -4.85 14.90
C ALA A 128 16.71 -3.65 15.47
N LEU A 129 17.45 -3.83 16.57
CA LEU A 129 18.29 -2.76 17.12
C LEU A 129 19.47 -2.44 16.20
N GLY A 130 20.06 -3.46 15.57
CA GLY A 130 21.10 -3.30 14.56
C GLY A 130 20.61 -2.52 13.35
N GLU A 131 19.42 -2.85 12.84
CA GLU A 131 18.78 -2.11 11.74
C GLU A 131 18.41 -0.68 12.14
N PHE A 132 17.95 -0.44 13.37
CA PHE A 132 17.73 0.92 13.86
C PHE A 132 19.02 1.77 13.85
N ARG A 133 20.15 1.20 14.32
CA ARG A 133 21.45 1.86 14.27
C ARG A 133 21.86 2.18 12.83
N LYS A 134 21.72 1.22 11.92
CA LYS A 134 22.01 1.38 10.49
C LYS A 134 21.13 2.45 9.85
N SER A 135 19.84 2.46 10.19
CA SER A 135 18.88 3.46 9.74
C SER A 135 19.28 4.88 10.16
N MET A 136 19.82 5.07 11.36
CA MET A 136 20.34 6.38 11.79
C MET A 136 21.60 6.79 11.02
N GLN A 137 22.52 5.86 10.76
CA GLN A 137 23.69 6.13 9.92
C GLN A 137 23.25 6.56 8.51
N LYS A 138 22.33 5.79 7.89
CA LYS A 138 21.78 6.11 6.57
C LYS A 138 21.11 7.49 6.56
N SER A 139 20.39 7.86 7.62
CA SER A 139 19.80 9.21 7.70
C SER A 139 20.82 10.34 7.69
N ARG A 140 22.05 10.13 8.19
CA ARG A 140 23.13 11.13 8.14
C ARG A 140 23.73 11.21 6.73
N GLU A 141 24.03 10.06 6.13
CA GLU A 141 24.50 9.96 4.74
C GLU A 141 23.49 10.59 3.76
N GLN A 142 22.21 10.36 4.00
CA GLN A 142 21.11 10.92 3.23
C GLN A 142 21.05 12.46 3.30
N GLU A 143 21.37 13.06 4.45
CA GLU A 143 21.42 14.51 4.60
C GLU A 143 22.54 15.13 3.73
N GLU A 144 23.69 14.47 3.68
CA GLU A 144 24.81 14.86 2.81
C GLU A 144 24.44 14.69 1.33
N ASN A 145 23.84 13.56 0.97
CA ASN A 145 23.34 13.30 -0.38
C ASN A 145 22.28 14.32 -0.80
N TRP A 146 21.38 14.71 0.10
CA TRP A 146 20.40 15.74 -0.18
C TRP A 146 21.06 17.08 -0.49
N LYS A 147 22.07 17.51 0.27
CA LYS A 147 22.84 18.75 -0.03
C LYS A 147 23.42 18.72 -1.44
N LYS A 148 23.88 17.55 -1.90
CA LYS A 148 24.45 17.33 -3.24
C LYS A 148 23.40 17.31 -4.36
N TYR A 149 22.25 16.65 -4.16
CA TYR A 149 21.27 16.39 -5.22
C TYR A 149 19.96 17.20 -5.13
N LYS A 150 19.81 18.09 -4.14
CA LYS A 150 18.58 18.88 -3.93
C LYS A 150 18.11 19.67 -5.16
N HIS A 151 19.03 20.14 -6.01
CA HIS A 151 18.67 20.89 -7.22
C HIS A 151 18.07 19.96 -8.28
N LYS A 152 18.60 18.75 -8.45
CA LYS A 152 18.01 17.74 -9.35
C LYS A 152 16.57 17.40 -8.95
N TYR A 153 16.32 17.27 -7.66
CA TYR A 153 15.01 16.85 -7.11
C TYR A 153 14.13 17.98 -6.59
N LEU A 154 14.44 19.23 -6.95
CA LEU A 154 13.75 20.41 -6.43
C LEU A 154 12.24 20.34 -6.66
N LEU A 155 11.81 20.03 -7.89
CA LEU A 155 10.38 19.95 -8.22
C LEU A 155 9.66 18.80 -7.52
N ALA A 156 10.29 17.64 -7.41
CA ALA A 156 9.74 16.48 -6.69
C ALA A 156 9.54 16.76 -5.19
N ASP A 157 10.51 17.45 -4.59
CA ASP A 157 10.47 17.85 -3.19
C ASP A 157 9.44 18.95 -2.95
N ALA A 158 9.36 19.96 -3.82
CA ALA A 158 8.35 21.01 -3.76
C ALA A 158 6.93 20.45 -3.91
N TRP A 159 6.72 19.53 -4.86
CA TRP A 159 5.44 18.84 -5.05
C TRP A 159 5.05 18.01 -3.82
N SER A 160 6.00 17.24 -3.26
CA SER A 160 5.77 16.43 -2.06
C SER A 160 5.43 17.31 -0.85
N SER A 161 6.18 18.39 -0.66
CA SER A 161 5.98 19.40 0.39
C SER A 161 4.61 20.08 0.27
N ALA A 162 4.17 20.41 -0.95
CA ALA A 162 2.86 20.98 -1.20
C ALA A 162 1.73 20.05 -0.71
N HIS A 163 1.82 18.75 -1.00
CA HIS A 163 0.86 17.77 -0.47
C HIS A 163 0.95 17.63 1.05
N ALA A 164 2.15 17.64 1.62
CA ALA A 164 2.35 17.52 3.07
C ALA A 164 1.81 18.72 3.88
N SER A 165 1.64 19.88 3.25
CA SER A 165 1.22 21.12 3.94
C SER A 165 -0.12 20.99 4.67
N ALA A 166 -1.07 20.22 4.14
CA ALA A 166 -2.42 20.11 4.68
C ALA A 166 -2.57 19.09 5.82
N ILE A 167 -1.51 18.36 6.16
CA ILE A 167 -1.59 17.17 7.02
C ILE A 167 -0.76 17.28 8.30
N GLN A 168 -0.06 18.40 8.49
CA GLN A 168 0.82 18.67 9.63
C GLN A 168 0.45 19.97 10.37
N GLY A 169 0.92 20.10 11.61
CA GLY A 169 0.75 21.31 12.41
C GLY A 169 -0.68 21.58 12.87
N GLN A 170 -0.93 22.80 13.33
CA GLN A 170 -2.23 23.23 13.86
C GLN A 170 -3.33 23.28 12.79
N GLY A 171 -2.96 23.36 11.50
CA GLY A 171 -3.89 23.39 10.37
C GLY A 171 -4.24 22.00 9.79
N ALA A 172 -3.75 20.91 10.38
CA ALA A 172 -4.01 19.57 9.87
C ALA A 172 -5.51 19.25 9.86
N PHE A 173 -6.02 18.80 8.71
CA PHE A 173 -7.40 18.32 8.57
C PHE A 173 -7.44 16.80 8.31
N PRO A 174 -8.35 16.02 8.92
CA PRO A 174 -9.16 16.39 10.08
C PRO A 174 -8.26 16.70 11.30
N PRO A 175 -8.74 17.51 12.26
CA PRO A 175 -7.99 17.83 13.45
C PRO A 175 -7.70 16.57 14.27
N GLN A 176 -6.61 16.59 15.03
CA GLN A 176 -6.31 15.47 15.91
C GLN A 176 -7.35 15.39 17.04
N PRO A 177 -7.81 14.18 17.41
CA PRO A 177 -8.73 14.01 18.52
C PRO A 177 -8.09 14.53 19.81
N ARG A 178 -8.91 15.17 20.65
CA ARG A 178 -8.51 15.72 21.96
C ARG A 178 -9.36 15.06 23.03
N GLY A 179 -8.86 13.96 23.59
CA GLY A 179 -9.52 13.17 24.62
C GLY A 179 -9.77 11.72 24.20
N VAL A 180 -10.40 10.95 25.09
CA VAL A 180 -10.74 9.55 24.86
C VAL A 180 -11.82 9.40 23.77
N PRO A 181 -11.88 8.26 23.06
CA PRO A 181 -12.88 7.98 22.03
C PRO A 181 -14.34 8.28 22.40
N GLU A 182 -14.80 7.97 23.62
CA GLU A 182 -16.20 8.20 24.03
C GLU A 182 -16.57 9.68 24.11
N GLU A 183 -15.58 10.57 24.23
CA GLU A 183 -15.79 12.01 24.24
C GLU A 183 -15.48 12.64 22.87
N SER A 184 -14.32 12.29 22.29
CA SER A 184 -13.82 12.94 21.08
C SER A 184 -14.65 12.57 19.84
N ASP A 185 -15.14 11.34 19.76
CA ASP A 185 -15.87 10.85 18.57
C ASP A 185 -17.33 11.31 18.56
N PHE A 186 -17.87 11.66 19.73
CA PHE A 186 -19.21 12.20 19.90
C PHE A 186 -19.26 13.73 19.84
N ARG A 187 -18.11 14.41 19.90
CA ARG A 187 -18.05 15.86 19.80
C ARG A 187 -18.56 16.32 18.43
N GLY A 188 -19.56 17.20 18.45
CA GLY A 188 -20.18 17.75 17.25
C GLY A 188 -21.19 16.81 16.58
N VAL A 189 -21.54 15.68 17.22
CA VAL A 189 -22.63 14.84 16.73
C VAL A 189 -23.97 15.57 16.90
N ASN A 190 -24.73 15.65 15.81
CA ASN A 190 -26.08 16.18 15.84
C ASN A 190 -26.98 15.33 16.73
N LYS A 191 -27.76 15.97 17.61
CA LYS A 191 -28.63 15.28 18.56
C LYS A 191 -29.90 14.75 17.90
N GLU A 192 -30.29 15.32 16.75
CA GLU A 192 -31.46 14.89 16.00
C GLU A 192 -31.07 13.81 14.99
N ILE A 193 -31.26 12.55 15.37
CA ILE A 193 -30.95 11.40 14.50
C ILE A 193 -32.22 11.00 13.74
N LEU A 194 -32.21 11.21 12.42
CA LEU A 194 -33.21 10.61 11.55
C LEU A 194 -32.90 9.13 11.35
N GLN A 195 -33.92 8.30 11.57
CA GLN A 195 -33.79 6.85 11.41
C GLN A 195 -33.55 6.47 9.96
N LEU A 196 -32.57 5.59 9.73
CA LEU A 196 -32.35 5.02 8.41
C LEU A 196 -33.50 4.11 8.02
N LYS A 197 -33.86 4.12 6.73
CA LYS A 197 -34.84 3.18 6.18
C LYS A 197 -34.43 1.72 6.42
N SER A 198 -33.14 1.42 6.34
CA SER A 198 -32.52 0.12 6.67
C SER A 198 -30.98 0.23 6.57
N PRO A 199 -30.22 -0.73 7.12
CA PRO A 199 -28.75 -0.74 6.98
C PRO A 199 -28.23 -0.77 5.52
N PRO A 200 -28.86 -1.49 4.56
CA PRO A 200 -28.48 -1.40 3.14
C PRO A 200 -28.64 0.00 2.54
N HIS A 201 -29.71 0.72 2.93
CA HIS A 201 -29.90 2.11 2.49
C HIS A 201 -28.80 3.02 3.05
N GLY A 202 -28.45 2.86 4.32
CA GLY A 202 -27.32 3.56 4.93
C GLY A 202 -26.01 3.31 4.18
N SER A 203 -25.75 2.05 3.83
CA SER A 203 -24.55 1.64 3.10
C SER A 203 -24.46 2.25 1.71
N SER A 204 -25.59 2.23 0.98
CA SER A 204 -25.69 2.87 -0.33
C SER A 204 -25.45 4.39 -0.24
N LEU A 205 -26.07 5.06 0.73
CA LEU A 205 -25.88 6.49 0.97
C LEU A 205 -24.41 6.81 1.25
N ILE A 206 -23.81 6.11 2.22
CA ILE A 206 -22.44 6.37 2.65
C ILE A 206 -21.43 6.10 1.55
N LYS A 207 -21.62 5.05 0.73
CA LYS A 207 -20.77 4.82 -0.44
C LYS A 207 -20.88 5.97 -1.45
N GLN A 208 -22.10 6.44 -1.77
CA GLN A 208 -22.30 7.56 -2.70
C GLN A 208 -21.65 8.85 -2.19
N ILE A 209 -21.83 9.18 -0.92
CA ILE A 209 -21.22 10.36 -0.29
C ILE A 209 -19.69 10.24 -0.28
N THR A 210 -19.16 9.07 0.07
CA THR A 210 -17.70 8.87 0.14
C THR A 210 -17.05 8.97 -1.24
N HIS A 211 -17.72 8.47 -2.29
CA HIS A 211 -17.27 8.66 -3.67
C HIS A 211 -17.37 10.12 -4.12
N SER A 212 -18.43 10.85 -3.74
CA SER A 212 -18.55 12.28 -4.08
C SER A 212 -17.46 13.14 -3.45
N PHE A 213 -16.89 12.70 -2.33
CA PHE A 213 -15.72 13.32 -1.71
C PHE A 213 -14.38 12.99 -2.38
N GLY A 214 -14.35 12.06 -3.34
CA GLY A 214 -13.18 11.74 -4.16
C GLY A 214 -12.56 10.36 -3.91
N ALA A 215 -13.22 9.47 -3.16
CA ALA A 215 -12.74 8.09 -3.01
C ALA A 215 -12.78 7.33 -4.34
N SER A 216 -11.70 6.61 -4.65
CA SER A 216 -11.66 5.71 -5.80
C SER A 216 -12.38 4.39 -5.49
N LEU A 217 -12.17 3.85 -4.29
CA LEU A 217 -12.84 2.64 -3.81
C LEU A 217 -13.42 2.89 -2.41
N VAL A 218 -14.60 2.32 -2.16
CA VAL A 218 -15.26 2.36 -0.86
C VAL A 218 -15.81 0.98 -0.52
N GLY A 219 -15.48 0.48 0.66
CA GLY A 219 -16.00 -0.77 1.21
C GLY A 219 -16.44 -0.55 2.65
N ILE A 220 -17.34 -1.38 3.14
CA ILE A 220 -17.84 -1.32 4.51
C ILE A 220 -17.56 -2.65 5.19
N ALA A 221 -17.01 -2.62 6.40
CA ALA A 221 -16.77 -3.81 7.22
C ALA A 221 -17.31 -3.62 8.63
N ARG A 222 -17.54 -4.73 9.34
CA ARG A 222 -17.58 -4.70 10.81
C ARG A 222 -16.16 -4.51 11.32
N VAL A 223 -16.00 -3.71 12.37
CA VAL A 223 -14.72 -3.61 13.07
C VAL A 223 -14.49 -4.89 13.84
N LYS A 224 -13.33 -5.52 13.65
CA LYS A 224 -12.87 -6.64 14.47
C LYS A 224 -11.82 -6.13 15.44
N GLU A 225 -11.90 -6.59 16.69
CA GLU A 225 -11.00 -6.16 17.75
C GLU A 225 -9.53 -6.45 17.42
N ASP A 226 -9.24 -7.58 16.76
CA ASP A 226 -7.91 -7.98 16.29
C ASP A 226 -7.18 -6.90 15.47
N TRP A 227 -7.93 -6.01 14.80
CA TRP A 227 -7.38 -4.94 13.97
C TRP A 227 -7.13 -3.66 14.76
N VAL A 228 -7.80 -3.49 15.89
CA VAL A 228 -7.68 -2.29 16.72
C VAL A 228 -6.41 -2.38 17.56
N TYR A 229 -5.71 -1.25 17.69
CA TYR A 229 -4.48 -1.20 18.46
C TYR A 229 -4.81 -1.29 19.96
N GLN A 230 -3.96 -1.98 20.72
CA GLN A 230 -4.17 -2.25 22.13
C GLN A 230 -3.97 -1.02 23.02
N GLY A 231 -3.18 -0.05 22.56
CA GLY A 231 -2.87 1.18 23.30
C GLY A 231 -2.26 2.24 22.39
N TYR A 232 -1.91 3.39 22.97
CA TYR A 232 -1.40 4.54 22.21
C TYR A 232 -2.43 5.00 21.15
N LEU A 233 -3.72 4.90 21.50
CA LEU A 233 -4.81 5.57 20.82
C LEU A 233 -4.69 7.07 21.12
N ARG A 234 -5.00 7.94 20.18
CA ARG A 234 -4.76 9.38 20.33
C ARG A 234 -5.73 9.97 21.33
N GLY A 235 -5.20 10.71 22.30
CA GLY A 235 -5.96 11.19 23.44
C GLY A 235 -6.08 10.16 24.57
N VAL A 236 -5.56 8.95 24.35
CA VAL A 236 -5.33 7.90 25.35
C VAL A 236 -3.81 7.73 25.50
N GLY A 237 -3.33 7.39 26.69
CA GLY A 237 -1.91 7.23 26.97
C GLY A 237 -1.28 6.01 26.27
N LYS A 238 -0.15 5.56 26.83
CA LYS A 238 0.54 4.33 26.38
C LYS A 238 -0.14 3.05 26.85
N ASP A 239 -1.12 3.19 27.75
CA ASP A 239 -1.77 2.08 28.43
C ASP A 239 -2.72 1.30 27.52
N GLU A 240 -3.06 0.09 27.98
CA GLU A 240 -4.08 -0.71 27.34
C GLU A 240 -5.44 -0.02 27.40
N TYR A 241 -6.17 -0.09 26.29
CA TYR A 241 -7.46 0.57 26.18
C TYR A 241 -8.46 -0.30 25.41
N GLU A 242 -9.66 -0.47 25.95
CA GLU A 242 -10.71 -1.30 25.34
C GLU A 242 -11.11 -0.80 23.96
N VAL A 243 -11.62 -1.67 23.10
CA VAL A 243 -12.13 -1.23 21.80
C VAL A 243 -13.36 -0.36 22.02
N PRO A 244 -13.40 0.88 21.50
CA PRO A 244 -14.55 1.76 21.72
C PRO A 244 -15.84 1.12 21.23
N GLY A 245 -16.84 0.99 22.10
CA GLY A 245 -18.07 0.24 21.81
C GLY A 245 -18.92 0.80 20.66
N HIS A 246 -18.72 2.06 20.30
CA HIS A 246 -19.37 2.70 19.15
C HIS A 246 -18.66 2.45 17.82
N TRP A 247 -17.43 1.91 17.79
CA TRP A 247 -16.74 1.53 16.56
C TRP A 247 -17.29 0.21 16.02
N LYS A 248 -18.55 0.21 15.58
CA LYS A 248 -19.24 -1.01 15.11
C LYS A 248 -18.93 -1.32 13.65
N TYR A 249 -18.92 -0.29 12.82
CA TYR A 249 -18.68 -0.38 11.39
C TYR A 249 -17.52 0.53 10.99
N ALA A 250 -16.81 0.15 9.94
CA ALA A 250 -15.79 0.97 9.31
C ALA A 250 -16.11 1.15 7.83
N VAL A 251 -16.10 2.40 7.39
CA VAL A 251 -16.12 2.77 5.97
C VAL A 251 -14.67 2.87 5.51
N VAL A 252 -14.20 1.87 4.77
CA VAL A 252 -12.83 1.80 4.26
C VAL A 252 -12.76 2.53 2.92
N ILE A 253 -11.80 3.45 2.82
CA ILE A 253 -11.57 4.34 1.70
C ILE A 253 -10.26 3.96 1.05
N ALA A 254 -10.22 3.83 -0.27
CA ALA A 254 -8.99 3.65 -1.02
C ALA A 254 -8.80 4.70 -2.11
N VAL A 255 -7.58 5.19 -2.23
CA VAL A 255 -7.13 6.06 -3.32
C VAL A 255 -5.73 5.62 -3.79
N PRO A 256 -5.37 5.86 -5.05
CA PRO A 256 -4.02 5.61 -5.53
C PRO A 256 -3.05 6.75 -5.18
N HIS A 257 -1.76 6.43 -5.19
CA HIS A 257 -0.73 7.46 -5.40
C HIS A 257 -0.81 7.99 -6.82
N GLU A 258 -0.21 9.15 -7.05
CA GLU A 258 0.14 9.55 -8.40
C GLU A 258 1.11 8.51 -8.97
N TRP A 259 0.68 7.86 -10.04
CA TRP A 259 1.35 6.74 -10.65
C TRP A 259 2.67 7.11 -11.33
N ASP A 260 2.76 8.23 -12.05
CA ASP A 260 3.99 8.55 -12.80
C ASP A 260 5.12 8.87 -11.82
N SER A 261 4.81 9.67 -10.80
CA SER A 261 5.69 9.89 -9.65
C SER A 261 6.02 8.59 -8.91
N MET A 262 5.06 7.68 -8.73
CA MET A 262 5.26 6.37 -8.09
C MET A 262 6.10 5.42 -8.94
N TYR A 263 6.04 5.48 -10.27
CA TYR A 263 6.90 4.73 -11.18
C TYR A 263 8.30 5.31 -11.32
N ALA A 264 8.44 6.62 -11.13
CA ALA A 264 9.72 7.29 -11.10
C ALA A 264 10.42 7.18 -9.73
N ASN A 265 9.88 6.41 -8.79
CA ASN A 265 10.44 6.23 -7.45
C ASN A 265 11.93 5.76 -7.48
N PRO A 266 12.70 5.92 -6.38
CA PRO A 266 12.26 6.27 -5.03
C PRO A 266 12.14 7.77 -4.73
N THR A 267 12.82 8.63 -5.49
CA THR A 267 13.02 10.05 -5.11
C THR A 267 11.94 11.00 -5.63
N TYR A 268 11.21 10.62 -6.69
CA TYR A 268 10.23 11.50 -7.36
C TYR A 268 8.82 11.49 -6.76
N GLY A 269 8.60 10.77 -5.64
CA GLY A 269 7.30 10.70 -4.96
C GLY A 269 7.45 10.27 -3.50
N THR A 270 6.47 10.53 -2.63
CA THR A 270 6.63 10.32 -1.17
C THR A 270 5.37 9.80 -0.46
N SER A 271 4.28 9.59 -1.18
CA SER A 271 2.93 9.19 -0.71
C SER A 271 2.06 10.28 -0.11
N TYR A 272 2.57 11.50 0.07
CA TYR A 272 1.77 12.58 0.65
C TYR A 272 0.59 12.97 -0.21
N ASP A 273 0.69 12.85 -1.52
CA ASP A 273 -0.40 13.08 -2.45
C ASP A 273 -1.63 12.20 -2.15
N ALA A 274 -1.42 10.91 -1.89
CA ALA A 274 -2.47 9.99 -1.51
C ALA A 274 -2.94 10.23 -0.06
N TYR A 275 -2.02 10.55 0.85
CA TYR A 275 -2.36 10.83 2.24
C TYR A 275 -3.27 12.04 2.38
N SER A 276 -2.99 13.13 1.66
CA SER A 276 -3.80 14.34 1.69
C SER A 276 -5.19 14.10 1.13
N LYS A 277 -5.32 13.38 0.00
CA LYS A 277 -6.62 12.94 -0.54
C LYS A 277 -7.42 12.16 0.51
N LEU A 278 -6.82 11.14 1.12
CA LEU A 278 -7.48 10.31 2.13
C LEU A 278 -7.94 11.11 3.35
N ARG A 279 -7.10 12.03 3.83
CA ARG A 279 -7.45 12.90 4.95
C ARG A 279 -8.64 13.78 4.63
N PHE A 280 -8.69 14.40 3.44
CA PHE A 280 -9.85 15.19 3.05
C PHE A 280 -11.11 14.34 2.92
N ILE A 281 -11.04 13.17 2.29
CA ILE A 281 -12.21 12.29 2.12
C ILE A 281 -12.72 11.79 3.47
N ALA A 282 -11.85 11.20 4.30
CA ALA A 282 -12.23 10.63 5.58
C ALA A 282 -12.65 11.71 6.58
N GLY A 283 -11.99 12.88 6.59
CA GLY A 283 -12.38 14.00 7.44
C GLY A 283 -13.75 14.58 7.06
N LYS A 284 -14.03 14.74 5.76
CA LYS A 284 -15.37 15.16 5.28
C LYS A 284 -16.43 14.13 5.63
N LEU A 285 -16.13 12.83 5.50
CA LEU A 285 -17.04 11.75 5.87
C LEU A 285 -17.30 11.71 7.38
N GLU A 286 -16.27 11.92 8.20
CA GLU A 286 -16.43 12.01 9.67
C GLU A 286 -17.39 13.16 10.02
N VAL A 287 -17.18 14.35 9.47
CA VAL A 287 -18.07 15.50 9.69
C VAL A 287 -19.48 15.19 9.20
N PHE A 288 -19.64 14.67 7.99
CA PHE A 288 -20.95 14.30 7.45
C PHE A 288 -21.71 13.35 8.36
N LEU A 289 -21.07 12.26 8.82
CA LEU A 289 -21.67 11.30 9.74
C LEU A 289 -22.10 11.94 11.05
N LYS A 290 -21.27 12.83 11.61
CA LYS A 290 -21.59 13.59 12.83
C LYS A 290 -22.79 14.52 12.61
N GLU A 291 -22.85 15.23 11.49
CA GLU A 291 -23.96 16.13 11.14
C GLU A 291 -25.30 15.38 10.96
N ILE A 292 -25.27 14.13 10.49
CA ILE A 292 -26.45 13.27 10.40
C ILE A 292 -26.70 12.41 11.67
N GLY A 293 -25.97 12.69 12.75
CA GLY A 293 -26.26 12.19 14.08
C GLY A 293 -25.56 10.89 14.50
N TYR A 294 -24.52 10.46 13.76
CA TYR A 294 -23.76 9.26 14.09
C TYR A 294 -22.35 9.62 14.56
N ALA A 295 -21.90 9.00 15.65
CA ALA A 295 -20.54 9.13 16.12
C ALA A 295 -19.58 8.59 15.07
N ALA A 296 -18.46 9.28 14.84
CA ALA A 296 -17.53 8.92 13.80
C ALA A 296 -16.09 9.31 14.12
N ARG A 297 -15.14 8.53 13.60
CA ARG A 297 -13.70 8.75 13.78
C ARG A 297 -12.90 8.34 12.57
N SER A 298 -12.12 9.28 12.02
CA SER A 298 -11.28 9.07 10.84
C SER A 298 -9.90 8.48 11.13
N HIS A 299 -9.63 7.28 10.62
CA HIS A 299 -8.34 6.60 10.66
C HIS A 299 -7.54 6.95 9.42
N VAL A 300 -6.61 7.90 9.54
CA VAL A 300 -5.97 8.55 8.39
C VAL A 300 -4.45 8.63 8.50
N PRO A 301 -3.72 8.50 7.37
CA PRO A 301 -2.27 8.61 7.37
C PRO A 301 -1.80 10.06 7.59
N PRO A 302 -0.50 10.27 7.80
CA PRO A 302 0.50 9.26 8.12
C PRO A 302 0.48 8.88 9.60
N THR A 303 -0.23 9.64 10.44
CA THR A 303 -0.09 9.52 11.89
C THR A 303 -1.36 9.03 12.58
N SER A 304 -2.56 9.27 12.04
CA SER A 304 -3.84 9.09 12.75
C SER A 304 -4.49 7.72 12.56
N TYR A 305 -3.72 6.64 12.71
CA TYR A 305 -4.25 5.27 12.68
C TYR A 305 -4.33 4.66 14.08
N GLU A 306 -5.47 4.03 14.34
CA GLU A 306 -5.76 3.25 15.55
C GLU A 306 -6.25 1.83 15.21
N ILE A 307 -6.28 1.53 13.91
CA ILE A 307 -6.72 0.27 13.33
C ILE A 307 -5.81 -0.13 12.17
N ALA A 308 -5.51 -1.42 12.06
CA ALA A 308 -4.73 -1.98 10.96
C ALA A 308 -5.54 -1.96 9.66
N MET A 309 -5.11 -1.13 8.72
CA MET A 309 -5.85 -0.88 7.48
C MET A 309 -5.92 -2.07 6.51
N PRO A 310 -4.83 -2.83 6.22
CA PRO A 310 -4.89 -3.92 5.24
C PRO A 310 -5.93 -5.00 5.57
N PRO A 311 -5.98 -5.61 6.79
CA PRO A 311 -6.97 -6.64 7.08
C PRO A 311 -8.40 -6.09 7.10
N LEU A 312 -8.59 -4.84 7.55
CA LEU A 312 -9.90 -4.17 7.50
C LEU A 312 -10.39 -3.97 6.05
N ALA A 313 -9.49 -3.65 5.13
CA ALA A 313 -9.83 -3.51 3.71
C ALA A 313 -10.14 -4.85 3.02
N ILE A 314 -9.52 -5.94 3.48
CA ILE A 314 -9.89 -7.31 3.05
C ILE A 314 -11.30 -7.64 3.55
N ASP A 315 -11.59 -7.36 4.83
CA ASP A 315 -12.92 -7.55 5.41
C ASP A 315 -13.99 -6.74 4.66
N ALA A 316 -13.64 -5.54 4.18
CA ALA A 316 -14.49 -4.67 3.38
C ALA A 316 -14.57 -5.05 1.88
N GLY A 317 -13.97 -6.17 1.47
CA GLY A 317 -14.07 -6.67 0.10
C GLY A 317 -13.30 -5.88 -0.95
N LEU A 318 -12.34 -5.03 -0.54
CA LEU A 318 -11.59 -4.18 -1.48
C LEU A 318 -10.50 -4.95 -2.24
N GLY A 319 -9.91 -5.98 -1.63
CA GLY A 319 -8.82 -6.74 -2.23
C GLY A 319 -8.25 -7.80 -1.30
N GLU A 320 -7.03 -8.24 -1.60
CA GLU A 320 -6.31 -9.26 -0.85
C GLU A 320 -4.92 -8.78 -0.43
N GLN A 321 -4.31 -9.42 0.56
CA GLN A 321 -2.93 -9.12 0.96
C GLN A 321 -1.93 -9.70 -0.06
N GLY A 322 -1.04 -8.85 -0.59
CA GLY A 322 0.10 -9.27 -1.40
C GLY A 322 1.32 -9.70 -0.57
N ARG A 323 2.31 -10.34 -1.23
CA ARG A 323 3.61 -10.74 -0.63
C ARG A 323 4.31 -9.61 0.11
N HIS A 324 4.25 -8.39 -0.42
CA HIS A 324 4.85 -7.19 0.17
C HIS A 324 4.10 -6.66 1.41
N GLY A 325 3.08 -7.38 1.90
CA GLY A 325 2.36 -7.01 3.13
C GLY A 325 1.33 -5.88 2.98
N VAL A 326 1.06 -5.43 1.75
CA VAL A 326 0.04 -4.39 1.47
C VAL A 326 -1.12 -4.96 0.66
N LEU A 327 -2.25 -4.24 0.66
CA LEU A 327 -3.44 -4.62 -0.08
C LEU A 327 -3.20 -4.51 -1.60
N ILE A 328 -3.64 -5.51 -2.35
CA ILE A 328 -3.75 -5.49 -3.79
C ILE A 328 -5.24 -5.49 -4.13
N THR A 329 -5.69 -4.43 -4.82
CA THR A 329 -7.07 -4.32 -5.33
C THR A 329 -7.10 -4.65 -6.84
N PRO A 330 -8.22 -5.17 -7.37
CA PRO A 330 -8.39 -5.36 -8.81
C PRO A 330 -8.16 -4.08 -9.64
N GLU A 331 -8.55 -2.93 -9.11
CA GLU A 331 -8.59 -1.65 -9.80
C GLU A 331 -7.23 -0.94 -9.73
N LEU A 332 -6.68 -0.81 -8.52
CA LEU A 332 -5.48 0.00 -8.24
C LEU A 332 -4.21 -0.85 -8.06
N GLY A 333 -4.35 -2.18 -7.99
CA GLY A 333 -3.24 -3.07 -7.66
C GLY A 333 -2.67 -2.77 -6.28
N ALA A 334 -1.34 -2.86 -6.15
CA ALA A 334 -0.66 -2.47 -4.91
C ALA A 334 -0.49 -0.94 -4.79
N ASN A 335 -0.81 -0.16 -5.82
CA ASN A 335 -0.86 1.30 -5.76
C ASN A 335 -2.14 1.77 -5.02
N THR A 336 -2.32 1.29 -3.78
CA THR A 336 -3.49 1.57 -2.97
C THR A 336 -3.05 2.16 -1.63
N ARG A 337 -3.60 3.31 -1.26
CA ARG A 337 -3.56 3.85 0.10
C ARG A 337 -4.94 3.82 0.72
N LEU A 338 -4.96 3.58 2.02
CA LEU A 338 -6.18 3.26 2.76
C LEU A 338 -6.42 4.26 3.87
N ALA A 339 -7.66 4.66 4.07
CA ALA A 339 -8.14 5.26 5.31
C ALA A 339 -9.44 4.57 5.72
N ALA A 340 -9.90 4.79 6.94
CA ALA A 340 -11.23 4.38 7.35
C ALA A 340 -11.93 5.46 8.15
N VAL A 341 -13.26 5.38 8.23
CA VAL A 341 -14.02 6.09 9.26
C VAL A 341 -14.81 5.05 10.05
N THR A 342 -14.52 4.91 11.35
CA THR A 342 -15.33 4.07 12.25
C THR A 342 -16.57 4.82 12.68
N THR A 343 -17.70 4.12 12.83
CA THR A 343 -18.97 4.74 13.20
C THR A 343 -19.94 3.75 13.87
N ASN A 344 -20.91 4.29 14.61
CA ASN A 344 -22.05 3.54 15.14
C ASN A 344 -23.25 3.50 14.19
N MET A 345 -23.21 4.19 13.05
CA MET A 345 -24.27 4.14 12.03
C MET A 345 -24.53 2.70 11.59
N PRO A 346 -25.78 2.21 11.62
CA PRO A 346 -26.06 0.84 11.24
C PRO A 346 -25.90 0.68 9.72
N LEU A 347 -24.88 -0.08 9.32
CA LEU A 347 -24.53 -0.35 7.91
C LEU A 347 -24.58 -1.85 7.63
N GLU A 348 -24.78 -2.20 6.36
CA GLU A 348 -24.63 -3.54 5.79
C GLU A 348 -23.17 -3.69 5.31
N PRO A 349 -22.38 -4.57 5.95
CA PRO A 349 -21.01 -4.82 5.52
C PRO A 349 -20.94 -5.47 4.14
N ASP A 350 -19.91 -5.10 3.38
CA ASP A 350 -19.48 -5.84 2.21
C ASP A 350 -18.90 -7.20 2.61
N LYS A 351 -18.76 -8.07 1.60
CA LYS A 351 -18.13 -9.37 1.75
C LYS A 351 -16.71 -9.36 1.18
N PRO A 352 -15.77 -10.11 1.78
CA PRO A 352 -14.45 -10.31 1.20
C PRO A 352 -14.50 -10.88 -0.22
N ILE A 353 -13.40 -10.71 -0.96
CA ILE A 353 -13.22 -11.29 -2.29
C ILE A 353 -11.96 -12.15 -2.36
N ASP A 354 -11.94 -13.14 -3.25
CA ASP A 354 -10.77 -13.94 -3.61
C ASP A 354 -10.56 -13.87 -5.13
N ILE A 355 -9.47 -13.23 -5.55
CA ILE A 355 -9.03 -13.11 -6.95
C ILE A 355 -7.70 -13.86 -7.19
N GLY A 356 -7.27 -14.68 -6.22
CA GLY A 356 -6.08 -15.51 -6.35
C GLY A 356 -4.75 -14.81 -6.08
N ILE A 357 -4.72 -13.68 -5.36
CA ILE A 357 -3.45 -12.94 -5.12
C ILE A 357 -2.41 -13.81 -4.41
N LYS A 358 -2.81 -14.63 -3.44
CA LYS A 358 -1.90 -15.54 -2.73
C LYS A 358 -1.24 -16.54 -3.70
N LYS A 359 -2.02 -17.12 -4.63
CA LYS A 359 -1.53 -18.05 -5.66
C LYS A 359 -0.58 -17.34 -6.62
N PHE A 360 -0.92 -16.14 -7.08
CA PHE A 360 -0.03 -15.34 -7.93
C PHE A 360 1.29 -15.00 -7.23
N CYS A 361 1.21 -14.49 -5.99
CA CYS A 361 2.36 -14.08 -5.19
C CYS A 361 3.33 -15.23 -4.92
N SER A 362 2.85 -16.48 -4.82
CA SER A 362 3.70 -17.66 -4.64
C SER A 362 4.72 -17.85 -5.76
N LYS A 363 4.39 -17.42 -6.99
CA LYS A 363 5.25 -17.56 -8.18
C LYS A 363 5.99 -16.28 -8.56
N CYS A 364 5.37 -15.12 -8.38
CA CYS A 364 5.83 -13.85 -8.95
C CYS A 364 7.18 -13.39 -8.39
N LYS A 365 7.25 -13.16 -7.06
CA LYS A 365 8.43 -12.72 -6.30
C LYS A 365 9.14 -11.42 -6.73
N ILE A 366 8.72 -10.75 -7.79
CA ILE A 366 9.34 -9.50 -8.31
C ILE A 366 9.52 -8.44 -7.20
N CYS A 367 8.51 -8.22 -6.34
CA CYS A 367 8.66 -7.25 -5.26
C CYS A 367 9.71 -7.62 -4.19
N ALA A 368 10.02 -8.91 -4.04
CA ALA A 368 11.11 -9.37 -3.18
C ALA A 368 12.46 -9.25 -3.89
N GLU A 369 12.51 -9.63 -5.18
CA GLU A 369 13.69 -9.51 -6.07
C GLU A 369 14.20 -8.05 -6.10
N GLU A 370 13.28 -7.09 -6.27
CA GLU A 370 13.64 -5.68 -6.40
C GLU A 370 13.62 -4.88 -5.10
N CYS A 371 13.49 -5.54 -3.93
CA CYS A 371 13.47 -4.80 -2.67
C CYS A 371 14.90 -4.30 -2.31
N PRO A 372 15.19 -2.98 -2.36
CA PRO A 372 16.52 -2.46 -1.98
C PRO A 372 16.96 -2.85 -0.56
N GLY A 373 16.00 -3.00 0.35
CA GLY A 373 16.27 -3.34 1.75
C GLY A 373 16.28 -4.83 2.03
N GLY A 374 16.00 -5.70 1.05
CA GLY A 374 15.86 -7.14 1.29
C GLY A 374 14.78 -7.47 2.34
N ALA A 375 13.76 -6.62 2.45
CA ALA A 375 12.77 -6.65 3.54
C ALA A 375 11.60 -7.61 3.28
N ILE A 376 11.47 -8.13 2.05
CA ILE A 376 10.31 -8.90 1.61
C ILE A 376 10.74 -10.36 1.41
N SER A 377 9.99 -11.28 2.02
CA SER A 377 10.28 -12.72 1.95
C SER A 377 10.21 -13.30 0.53
N PHE A 378 11.12 -14.24 0.23
CA PHE A 378 11.16 -15.05 -0.99
C PHE A 378 10.39 -16.38 -0.90
N THR A 379 9.80 -16.72 0.26
CA THR A 379 9.14 -18.01 0.49
C THR A 379 7.94 -18.22 -0.42
N ASP A 380 7.72 -19.42 -0.95
CA ASP A 380 6.60 -19.69 -1.85
C ASP A 380 5.24 -19.56 -1.15
N LYS A 381 5.22 -19.71 0.18
CA LYS A 381 4.03 -19.62 1.01
C LYS A 381 4.26 -18.64 2.16
N PRO A 382 3.19 -18.02 2.70
CA PRO A 382 3.33 -17.25 3.92
C PRO A 382 3.70 -18.21 5.05
N GLU A 383 4.84 -18.03 5.72
CA GLU A 383 5.29 -18.92 6.80
C GLU A 383 5.19 -18.26 8.17
N ASN A 384 5.23 -16.93 8.22
CA ASN A 384 5.19 -16.18 9.46
C ASN A 384 3.77 -16.20 10.04
N VAL A 385 3.66 -16.55 11.32
CA VAL A 385 2.44 -16.41 12.11
C VAL A 385 2.57 -15.17 12.97
N ILE A 386 1.74 -14.17 12.72
CA ILE A 386 1.75 -12.90 13.44
C ILE A 386 0.38 -12.71 14.05
N ARG A 387 0.33 -12.69 15.39
CA ARG A 387 -0.92 -12.52 16.17
C ARG A 387 -2.00 -13.53 15.74
N GLY A 388 -1.62 -14.79 15.56
CA GLY A 388 -2.53 -15.86 15.14
C GLY A 388 -2.81 -15.94 13.65
N TYR A 389 -2.22 -15.07 12.82
CA TYR A 389 -2.47 -15.03 11.37
C TYR A 389 -1.23 -15.37 10.54
N LYS A 390 -1.36 -16.32 9.62
CA LYS A 390 -0.31 -16.71 8.68
C LYS A 390 -0.26 -15.74 7.50
N ARG A 391 0.88 -15.07 7.30
CA ARG A 391 1.06 -14.07 6.22
C ARG A 391 2.51 -13.90 5.80
N TRP A 392 2.74 -13.36 4.61
CA TRP A 392 4.04 -12.79 4.29
C TRP A 392 4.19 -11.51 5.11
N ASN A 393 5.25 -11.46 5.91
CA ASN A 393 5.59 -10.28 6.70
C ASN A 393 6.72 -9.52 6.02
N ILE A 394 6.59 -8.21 5.98
CA ILE A 394 7.70 -7.33 5.64
C ILE A 394 8.52 -7.09 6.91
N ASP A 395 9.84 -7.16 6.79
CA ASP A 395 10.77 -6.69 7.82
C ASP A 395 10.72 -5.15 7.83
N ALA A 396 9.97 -4.61 8.80
CA ALA A 396 9.68 -3.18 8.83
C ALA A 396 10.93 -2.35 9.11
N ASP A 397 11.86 -2.87 9.91
CA ASP A 397 13.13 -2.22 10.26
C ASP A 397 14.01 -2.08 9.02
N LYS A 398 14.23 -3.16 8.25
CA LYS A 398 14.96 -3.09 6.98
C LYS A 398 14.29 -2.18 5.95
N CYS A 399 12.96 -2.24 5.85
CA CYS A 399 12.21 -1.37 4.95
C CYS A 399 12.44 0.10 5.29
N PHE A 400 12.42 0.45 6.58
CA PHE A 400 12.60 1.81 7.05
C PHE A 400 14.04 2.31 6.93
N THR A 401 15.05 1.44 7.08
CA THR A 401 16.45 1.78 6.76
C THR A 401 16.56 2.39 5.36
N ILE A 402 15.85 1.85 4.37
CA ILE A 402 15.85 2.41 3.00
C ILE A 402 15.10 3.74 2.91
N TRP A 403 14.05 3.96 3.70
CA TRP A 403 13.38 5.26 3.71
C TRP A 403 14.34 6.38 4.12
N ASN A 404 15.30 6.04 4.96
CA ASN A 404 16.35 6.95 5.43
C ASN A 404 17.58 6.98 4.53
N SER A 405 17.62 6.22 3.42
CA SER A 405 18.70 6.29 2.44
C SER A 405 18.33 7.12 1.21
N VAL A 406 17.04 7.23 0.86
CA VAL A 406 16.57 7.97 -0.32
C VAL A 406 16.81 9.47 -0.15
N ALA A 407 17.41 10.12 -1.15
CA ALA A 407 17.76 11.55 -1.11
C ALA A 407 16.51 12.47 -1.19
N ALA A 408 15.82 12.66 -0.07
CA ALA A 408 14.65 13.54 0.06
C ALA A 408 14.72 14.39 1.34
N SER A 409 14.21 15.62 1.34
CA SER A 409 14.37 16.54 2.47
C SER A 409 13.61 16.08 3.74
N HIS A 410 12.29 15.97 3.64
CA HIS A 410 11.38 15.67 4.75
C HIS A 410 10.44 14.51 4.42
N ALA A 411 10.23 14.28 3.13
CA ALA A 411 9.24 13.39 2.61
C ALA A 411 9.90 12.04 2.27
N ARG A 412 9.81 11.08 3.19
CA ARG A 412 10.53 9.80 3.11
C ARG A 412 9.60 8.67 2.67
N GLY A 413 10.05 7.85 1.72
CA GLY A 413 9.40 6.58 1.39
C GLY A 413 9.92 5.96 0.09
N CYS A 414 10.10 4.64 0.08
CA CYS A 414 10.71 3.90 -1.03
C CYS A 414 9.72 3.52 -2.16
N ARG A 415 8.63 2.81 -1.82
CA ARG A 415 7.57 2.33 -2.73
C ARG A 415 8.01 1.45 -3.91
N VAL A 416 9.26 0.98 -3.97
CA VAL A 416 9.73 0.09 -5.06
C VAL A 416 8.84 -1.14 -5.20
N CYS A 417 8.48 -1.78 -4.10
CA CYS A 417 7.56 -2.91 -4.11
C CYS A 417 6.17 -2.61 -4.72
N LEU A 418 5.71 -1.35 -4.68
CA LEU A 418 4.46 -0.93 -5.29
C LEU A 418 4.63 -0.69 -6.79
N ALA A 419 5.74 -0.04 -7.18
CA ALA A 419 6.07 0.29 -8.57
C ALA A 419 6.32 -0.97 -9.42
N VAL A 420 7.09 -1.92 -8.89
CA VAL A 420 7.44 -3.14 -9.63
C VAL A 420 6.30 -4.17 -9.66
N CYS A 421 5.28 -4.02 -8.80
CA CYS A 421 4.18 -4.97 -8.71
C CYS A 421 3.39 -5.00 -10.04
N PRO A 422 3.23 -6.18 -10.67
CA PRO A 422 2.50 -6.29 -11.93
C PRO A 422 1.04 -5.83 -11.86
N TYR A 423 0.40 -5.93 -10.69
CA TYR A 423 -0.97 -5.44 -10.51
C TYR A 423 -1.07 -3.92 -10.46
N SER A 424 -0.01 -3.22 -10.02
CA SER A 424 0.00 -1.76 -9.93
C SER A 424 0.11 -1.08 -11.30
N ARG A 425 0.45 -1.84 -12.34
CA ARG A 425 0.50 -1.41 -13.75
C ARG A 425 -0.73 -0.61 -14.11
N LYS A 426 -0.47 0.53 -14.74
CA LYS A 426 -1.52 1.36 -15.28
C LYS A 426 -2.28 0.56 -16.34
N ASN A 427 -3.60 0.59 -16.21
CA ASN A 427 -4.45 -0.34 -16.92
C ASN A 427 -4.38 -0.05 -18.43
N ASN A 428 -4.06 -1.04 -19.24
CA ASN A 428 -4.14 -0.98 -20.70
C ASN A 428 -5.00 -2.15 -21.17
N TRP A 429 -5.20 -2.30 -22.48
CA TRP A 429 -6.07 -3.35 -22.99
C TRP A 429 -5.59 -4.76 -22.61
N ILE A 430 -4.27 -4.98 -22.50
CA ILE A 430 -3.68 -6.25 -22.03
C ILE A 430 -3.97 -6.43 -20.54
N HIS A 431 -3.65 -5.45 -19.69
CA HIS A 431 -3.92 -5.53 -18.25
C HIS A 431 -5.41 -5.75 -17.94
N LYS A 432 -6.31 -5.16 -18.74
CA LYS A 432 -7.76 -5.38 -18.62
C LYS A 432 -8.15 -6.83 -18.92
N ILE A 433 -7.62 -7.41 -20.00
CA ILE A 433 -7.82 -8.84 -20.29
C ILE A 433 -7.26 -9.69 -19.15
N VAL A 434 -6.05 -9.38 -18.68
CA VAL A 434 -5.40 -10.17 -17.64
C VAL A 434 -6.22 -10.17 -16.35
N ARG A 435 -6.67 -9.01 -15.88
CA ARG A 435 -7.49 -8.88 -14.66
C ARG A 435 -8.84 -9.61 -14.76
N GLU A 436 -9.38 -9.78 -15.96
CA GLU A 436 -10.62 -10.55 -16.15
C GLU A 436 -10.36 -12.05 -16.33
N VAL A 437 -9.28 -12.45 -16.98
CA VAL A 437 -9.00 -13.85 -17.31
C VAL A 437 -8.28 -14.57 -16.17
N ASP A 438 -7.26 -13.95 -15.59
CA ASP A 438 -6.40 -14.58 -14.57
C ASP A 438 -7.19 -15.08 -13.34
N PRO A 439 -8.06 -14.27 -12.70
CA PRO A 439 -8.85 -14.75 -11.57
C PRO A 439 -9.85 -15.87 -11.94
N ARG A 440 -10.14 -16.05 -13.24
CA ARG A 440 -11.07 -17.05 -13.78
C ARG A 440 -10.35 -18.26 -14.37
N ASP A 441 -9.01 -18.27 -14.40
CA ASP A 441 -8.20 -19.40 -14.87
C ASP A 441 -7.83 -20.34 -13.70
N PRO A 442 -8.55 -21.45 -13.48
CA PRO A 442 -8.23 -22.37 -12.40
C PRO A 442 -6.86 -23.04 -12.60
N THR A 443 -6.39 -23.16 -13.84
CA THR A 443 -5.12 -23.82 -14.18
C THR A 443 -3.92 -22.96 -13.79
N GLY A 444 -4.06 -21.63 -13.84
CA GLY A 444 -2.97 -20.68 -13.65
C GLY A 444 -1.92 -20.73 -14.76
N ILE A 445 -2.24 -21.31 -15.92
CA ILE A 445 -1.38 -21.30 -17.11
C ILE A 445 -1.31 -19.88 -17.65
N PHE A 446 -2.46 -19.20 -17.72
CA PHE A 446 -2.53 -17.83 -18.20
C PHE A 446 -1.69 -16.90 -17.32
N SER A 447 -1.84 -17.02 -15.99
CA SER A 447 -1.07 -16.25 -15.02
C SER A 447 0.44 -16.48 -15.12
N SER A 448 0.84 -17.74 -15.35
CA SER A 448 2.25 -18.10 -15.52
C SER A 448 2.83 -17.55 -16.82
N ALA A 449 2.06 -17.60 -17.92
CA ALA A 449 2.47 -17.02 -19.20
C ALA A 449 2.61 -15.50 -19.12
N MET A 450 1.63 -14.82 -18.53
CA MET A 450 1.68 -13.37 -18.34
C MET A 450 2.81 -12.94 -17.41
N LEU A 451 3.09 -13.71 -16.35
CA LEU A 451 4.24 -13.47 -15.49
C LEU A 451 5.57 -13.65 -16.23
N ALA A 452 5.69 -14.66 -17.10
CA ALA A 452 6.88 -14.84 -17.93
C ALA A 452 7.08 -13.67 -18.90
N MET A 453 6.00 -13.17 -19.52
CA MET A 453 6.03 -11.95 -20.33
C MET A 453 6.46 -10.74 -19.51
N GLN A 454 5.90 -10.61 -18.30
CA GLN A 454 6.20 -9.52 -17.39
C GLN A 454 7.70 -9.49 -17.07
N LYS A 455 8.30 -10.61 -16.64
CA LYS A 455 9.73 -10.70 -16.32
C LYS A 455 10.65 -10.51 -17.54
N LYS A 456 10.17 -10.82 -18.75
CA LYS A 456 11.00 -10.77 -19.96
C LYS A 456 10.96 -9.43 -20.70
N PHE A 457 9.82 -8.75 -20.68
CA PHE A 457 9.60 -7.56 -21.51
C PHE A 457 9.61 -6.24 -20.73
N PHE A 458 9.53 -6.29 -19.40
CA PHE A 458 9.56 -5.08 -18.58
C PHE A 458 10.90 -4.98 -17.87
N SER A 459 11.42 -3.76 -17.79
CA SER A 459 12.61 -3.46 -16.99
C SER A 459 12.32 -3.66 -15.50
N TYR A 460 13.30 -4.21 -14.80
CA TYR A 460 13.33 -4.33 -13.35
C TYR A 460 14.77 -4.01 -12.92
N PRO A 461 15.08 -2.73 -12.64
CA PRO A 461 16.36 -2.36 -12.04
C PRO A 461 16.59 -3.18 -10.79
N GLY A 462 17.80 -3.71 -10.60
CA GLY A 462 18.14 -4.47 -9.41
C GLY A 462 17.97 -3.65 -8.13
N GLY A 463 17.61 -4.29 -7.03
CA GLY A 463 17.31 -3.62 -5.76
C GLY A 463 18.33 -2.54 -5.33
N GLN A 464 19.64 -2.79 -5.47
CA GLN A 464 20.68 -1.81 -5.11
C GLN A 464 20.75 -0.62 -6.08
N GLU A 465 20.36 -0.80 -7.35
CA GLU A 465 20.42 0.24 -8.37
C GLU A 465 19.47 1.41 -8.05
N TYR A 466 18.44 1.19 -7.22
CA TYR A 466 17.52 2.24 -6.75
C TYR A 466 18.11 3.19 -5.69
N LEU A 467 19.28 2.88 -5.12
CA LEU A 467 19.86 3.68 -4.05
C LEU A 467 20.65 4.87 -4.60
N PRO A 468 20.67 6.02 -3.89
CA PRO A 468 21.50 7.15 -4.31
C PRO A 468 22.99 6.79 -4.29
N PRO A 469 23.84 7.47 -5.07
CA PRO A 469 25.28 7.21 -5.07
C PRO A 469 25.87 7.66 -3.73
N PRO A 470 26.86 6.95 -3.13
CA PRO A 470 27.71 5.89 -3.69
C PRO A 470 27.15 4.46 -3.57
N ASP A 471 25.95 4.27 -3.01
CA ASP A 471 25.36 2.96 -2.75
C ASP A 471 24.66 2.33 -3.97
N GLY A 472 24.53 3.06 -5.08
CA GLY A 472 23.90 2.59 -6.33
C GLY A 472 23.90 3.64 -7.44
N ASP A 473 23.38 3.24 -8.61
CA ASP A 473 23.27 4.09 -9.81
C ASP A 473 22.11 5.10 -9.73
N ASN A 474 21.31 5.06 -8.66
CA ASN A 474 20.15 5.92 -8.40
C ASN A 474 19.12 5.88 -9.53
N LEU A 475 18.90 4.67 -10.04
CA LEU A 475 17.93 4.40 -11.07
C LEU A 475 16.51 4.56 -10.53
N THR A 476 15.64 4.97 -11.44
CA THR A 476 14.20 4.96 -11.25
C THR A 476 13.61 3.78 -12.01
N PHE A 477 12.45 3.28 -11.58
CA PHE A 477 11.82 2.15 -12.28
C PHE A 477 11.44 2.52 -13.73
N GLY A 478 10.97 3.76 -13.94
CA GLY A 478 10.75 4.37 -15.25
C GLY A 478 11.23 5.81 -15.27
N GLU A 479 11.14 6.46 -16.43
CA GLU A 479 11.45 7.89 -16.55
C GLU A 479 10.57 8.73 -15.63
N ALA A 480 11.18 9.71 -14.97
CA ALA A 480 10.42 10.70 -14.23
C ALA A 480 9.53 11.52 -15.19
N PRO A 481 8.32 11.91 -14.77
CA PRO A 481 7.49 12.74 -15.61
C PRO A 481 8.16 14.10 -15.80
N ASP A 482 8.08 14.63 -17.01
CA ASP A 482 8.86 15.79 -17.46
C ASP A 482 8.59 17.03 -16.58
N TRP A 483 7.38 17.16 -16.01
CA TRP A 483 7.02 18.22 -15.06
C TRP A 483 7.68 18.11 -13.67
N LEU A 484 8.39 17.02 -13.39
CA LEU A 484 9.19 16.81 -12.17
C LEU A 484 10.70 16.85 -12.41
N LEU A 485 11.15 16.95 -13.67
CA LEU A 485 12.56 17.07 -14.02
C LEU A 485 12.98 18.54 -13.87
N THR A 486 13.83 18.85 -12.89
CA THR A 486 14.14 20.26 -12.58
C THR A 486 14.88 20.94 -13.75
N GLU A 487 15.77 20.21 -14.40
CA GLU A 487 16.55 20.63 -15.56
C GLU A 487 15.71 21.00 -16.79
N GLU A 488 14.49 20.48 -16.91
CA GLU A 488 13.57 20.83 -18.01
C GLU A 488 12.97 22.23 -17.83
N TRP A 489 12.94 22.76 -16.59
CA TRP A 489 12.24 24.02 -16.25
C TRP A 489 13.15 25.11 -15.68
N PHE A 490 14.36 24.75 -15.23
CA PHE A 490 15.30 25.68 -14.58
C PHE A 490 16.73 25.46 -15.09
N ASN A 491 17.50 26.55 -15.18
CA ASN A 491 18.92 26.52 -15.53
C ASN A 491 19.76 26.08 -14.32
N ILE A 492 19.99 24.78 -14.16
CA ILE A 492 20.75 24.18 -13.04
C ILE A 492 21.99 23.42 -13.48
#